data_AF-A0A818CLZ0-F1
#
_entry.id   AF-A0A818CLZ0-F1
#
_cell.length_a   1.000
_cell.length_b   1.000
_cell.length_c   1.000
_cell.angle_alpha   90.00
_cell.angle_beta   90.00
_cell.angle_gamma   90.00
#
_symmetry.space_group_name_H-M   'P 1'
#
loop_
_entity.id
_entity.type
_entity.pdbx_description
1 polymer ?
#
loop_
_entity_poly.entity_id
_entity_poly.type
_entity_poly.pdbx_seq_one_letter_code
_entity_poly.pdbx_strand_id
1 'polypeptide(L)' 'MIKGSQLYGVYNKSLLVNKYLLQRRLDSIPSAVIQSNKLHLICYDHLLSHYYCTHDTISMSNQLFKPILSEIDLFRIFSL' A
#
# COMPACT_ATOMS: atom_id res chain seq x y z
N MET A 1 16.93 -2.29 -6.14
CA MET A 1 17.10 -1.26 -7.20
C MET A 1 18.55 -0.95 -7.55
N ILE A 2 19.42 -0.52 -6.62
CA ILE A 2 20.78 -0.05 -6.97
C ILE A 2 21.69 -1.17 -7.51
N LYS A 3 21.66 -2.36 -6.89
CA LYS A 3 22.48 -3.51 -7.31
C LYS A 3 21.91 -4.32 -8.49
N GLY A 4 20.69 -4.01 -8.93
CA GLY A 4 19.96 -4.78 -9.94
C GLY A 4 18.86 -3.94 -10.57
N SER A 5 19.25 -2.86 -11.26
CA SER A 5 18.38 -1.81 -11.80
C SER A 5 17.44 -2.30 -12.90
N GLN A 6 17.93 -3.15 -13.79
CA GLN A 6 17.16 -3.66 -14.93
C GLN A 6 15.92 -4.44 -14.50
N LEU A 7 15.97 -5.14 -13.36
CA LEU A 7 14.85 -5.91 -12.83
C LEU A 7 13.69 -5.04 -12.33
N TYR A 8 13.96 -3.78 -11.97
CA TYR A 8 12.94 -2.81 -11.50
C TYR A 8 12.53 -1.82 -12.59
N GLY A 9 12.78 -2.15 -13.86
CA GLY A 9 12.50 -1.27 -15.00
C GLY A 9 13.27 0.06 -14.91
N VAL A 10 14.43 0.09 -14.27
CA VAL A 10 15.32 1.26 -14.22
C VAL A 10 16.36 1.11 -15.33
N TYR A 11 16.30 1.99 -16.33
CA TYR A 11 17.30 2.00 -17.41
C TYR A 11 18.68 2.39 -16.87
N ASN A 12 19.72 1.67 -17.29
CA ASN A 12 21.11 1.92 -16.85
C ASN A 12 21.59 3.36 -17.15
N LYS A 13 21.03 4.01 -18.18
CA LYS A 13 21.28 5.43 -18.48
C LYS A 13 20.84 6.37 -17.35
N SER A 14 19.75 6.05 -16.65
CA SER A 14 19.24 6.85 -15.52
C SER A 14 20.08 6.72 -14.23
N LEU A 15 20.82 5.62 -14.07
CA LEU A 15 21.76 5.44 -12.96
C LEU A 15 23.01 6.31 -13.10
N LEU A 16 23.43 6.62 -14.33
CA LEU A 16 24.57 7.50 -14.59
C LEU A 16 24.28 8.95 -14.17
N VAL A 17 23.03 9.39 -14.37
CA VAL A 17 22.56 10.74 -13.97
C VAL A 17 22.29 10.81 -12.46
N ASN A 18 21.77 9.73 -11.88
CA ASN A 18 21.36 9.70 -10.48
C ASN A 18 21.84 8.41 -9.79
N LYS A 19 23.11 8.43 -9.33
CA LYS A 19 23.78 7.29 -8.67
C LYS A 19 23.01 6.74 -7.47
N TYR A 20 22.30 7.61 -6.75
CA TYR A 20 21.54 7.24 -5.54
C TYR A 20 20.03 7.04 -5.78
N LEU A 21 19.54 7.21 -7.02
CA LEU A 21 18.11 7.10 -7.37
C LEU A 21 17.18 7.93 -6.47
N LEU A 22 17.64 9.09 -5.97
CA LEU A 22 16.88 9.92 -5.03
C LEU A 22 15.55 10.37 -5.63
N GLN A 23 15.54 10.72 -6.92
CA GLN A 23 14.33 11.17 -7.62
C GLN A 23 13.27 10.05 -7.73
N ARG A 24 13.68 8.82 -8.06
CA ARG A 24 12.76 7.66 -8.06
C ARG A 24 12.18 7.36 -6.67
N ARG A 25 12.92 7.62 -5.58
CA ARG A 25 12.40 7.48 -4.21
C ARG A 25 11.40 8.60 -3.91
N LEU A 26 11.73 9.82 -4.30
CA LEU A 26 10.85 10.99 -4.16
C LEU A 26 9.56 10.83 -4.96
N ASP A 27 9.55 10.11 -6.08
CA ASP A 27 8.33 9.85 -6.85
C ASP A 27 7.50 8.68 -6.26
N SER A 28 8.18 7.68 -5.69
CA SER A 28 7.53 6.49 -5.14
C SER A 28 6.84 6.71 -3.79
N ILE A 29 7.36 7.62 -2.96
CA ILE A 29 6.79 7.86 -1.62
C ILE A 29 5.43 8.59 -1.72
N PRO A 30 5.29 9.71 -2.46
CA PRO A 30 4.02 10.42 -2.59
C PRO A 30 2.96 9.57 -3.27
N SER A 31 3.31 8.73 -4.25
CA SER A 31 2.34 7.83 -4.88
C SER A 31 1.77 6.81 -3.90
N ALA A 32 2.62 6.22 -3.03
CA ALA A 32 2.16 5.36 -1.95
C ALA A 32 1.28 6.11 -0.94
N VAL A 33 1.68 7.33 -0.54
CA VAL A 33 0.89 8.17 0.39
C VAL A 33 -0.47 8.55 -0.20
N ILE A 34 -0.54 8.88 -1.49
CA ILE A 34 -1.80 9.18 -2.18
C ILE A 34 -2.71 7.95 -2.21
N GLN A 35 -2.16 6.75 -2.41
CA GLN A 35 -2.93 5.51 -2.39
C GLN A 35 -3.47 5.21 -0.99
N SER A 36 -2.66 5.37 0.06
CA SER A 36 -3.13 5.24 1.45
C SER A 36 -4.15 6.31 1.85
N ASN A 37 -4.02 7.53 1.33
CA ASN A 37 -4.98 8.62 1.53
C ASN A 37 -6.35 8.33 0.89
N LYS A 38 -6.36 7.80 -0.33
CA LYS A 38 -7.62 7.39 -1.01
C LYS A 38 -8.41 6.37 -0.20
N LEU A 39 -7.70 5.52 0.54
CA LEU A 39 -8.28 4.49 1.38
C LEU A 39 -8.61 5.01 2.81
N HIS A 40 -8.42 6.31 3.07
CA HIS A 40 -8.56 6.96 4.38
C HIS A 40 -7.69 6.35 5.50
N LEU A 41 -6.55 5.74 5.15
CA LEU A 41 -5.77 4.92 6.08
C LEU A 41 -4.73 5.69 6.90
N ILE A 42 -4.44 6.96 6.57
CA ILE A 42 -3.39 7.74 7.25
C ILE A 42 -3.67 7.93 8.75
N CYS A 43 -4.93 7.91 9.18
CA CYS A 43 -5.30 7.97 10.60
C CYS A 43 -5.34 6.58 11.29
N TYR A 44 -5.27 5.49 10.52
CA TYR A 44 -5.44 4.10 10.97
C TYR A 44 -4.15 3.28 10.93
N ASP A 45 -3.00 3.93 10.75
CA ASP A 45 -1.69 3.27 10.65
C ASP A 45 -1.37 2.36 11.85
N HIS A 46 -1.93 2.66 13.03
CA HIS A 46 -1.81 1.81 14.22
C HIS A 46 -2.48 0.45 14.06
N LEU A 47 -3.68 0.37 13.50
CA LEU A 47 -4.40 -0.89 13.29
C LEU A 47 -3.75 -1.72 12.18
N LEU A 48 -3.28 -1.09 11.10
CA LEU A 48 -2.53 -1.76 10.03
C LEU A 48 -1.25 -2.41 10.53
N SER A 49 -0.44 -1.64 11.26
CA SER A 49 0.87 -2.09 11.73
C SER A 49 0.77 -3.16 12.82
N HIS A 50 -0.25 -3.10 13.68
CA HIS A 50 -0.44 -4.11 14.72
C HIS A 50 -0.93 -5.45 14.19
N TYR A 51 -1.78 -5.44 13.15
CA TYR A 51 -2.40 -6.67 12.62
C TYR A 51 -1.78 -7.16 11.31
N TYR A 52 -0.76 -6.47 10.78
CA TYR A 52 -0.13 -6.77 9.49
C TYR A 52 -1.13 -6.93 8.34
N CYS A 53 -2.22 -6.16 8.38
CA CYS A 53 -3.23 -6.17 7.33
C CYS A 53 -2.77 -5.32 6.13
N THR A 54 -3.23 -5.65 4.93
CA THR A 54 -2.96 -4.82 3.75
C THR A 54 -3.92 -3.64 3.67
N HIS A 55 -3.51 -2.56 3.03
CA HIS A 55 -4.35 -1.36 2.87
C HIS A 55 -5.70 -1.67 2.19
N ASP A 56 -5.71 -2.61 1.24
CA ASP A 56 -6.92 -3.03 0.54
C ASP A 56 -7.89 -3.79 1.46
N THR A 57 -7.39 -4.68 2.33
CA THR A 57 -8.24 -5.46 3.26
C THR A 57 -8.99 -4.54 4.24
N ILE A 58 -8.35 -3.50 4.74
CA ILE A 58 -8.99 -2.56 5.69
C ILE A 58 -9.97 -1.63 4.98
N SER A 59 -9.66 -1.22 3.75
CA SER A 59 -10.60 -0.43 2.97
C SER A 59 -11.87 -1.22 2.65
N MET A 60 -11.74 -2.49 2.26
CA MET A 60 -12.88 -3.38 2.03
C MET A 60 -13.64 -3.63 3.32
N SER A 61 -12.94 -3.89 4.43
CA SER A 61 -13.58 -4.14 5.71
C SER A 61 -14.38 -2.91 6.18
N ASN A 62 -13.84 -1.70 6.05
CA ASN A 62 -14.54 -0.46 6.41
C ASN A 62 -15.82 -0.23 5.59
N GLN A 63 -15.87 -0.68 4.33
CA GLN A 63 -17.07 -0.59 3.50
C GLN A 63 -18.11 -1.68 3.83
N LEU A 64 -17.66 -2.84 4.29
CA LEU A 64 -18.48 -4.02 4.51
C LEU A 64 -18.98 -4.16 5.96
N PHE A 65 -18.30 -3.55 6.93
CA PHE A 65 -18.71 -3.53 8.33
C PHE A 65 -19.98 -2.68 8.50
N LYS A 66 -21.13 -3.36 8.57
CA LYS A 66 -22.41 -2.80 8.98
C LYS A 66 -22.69 -3.21 10.44
N PRO A 67 -23.36 -2.37 11.24
CA PRO A 67 -23.56 -2.59 12.67
C PRO A 67 -24.37 -3.85 13.01
N ILE A 68 -25.04 -4.47 12.03
CA ILE A 68 -25.78 -5.71 12.18
C ILE A 68 -25.23 -6.67 11.13
N LEU A 69 -24.23 -7.48 11.50
CA LEU A 69 -23.68 -8.53 10.65
C LEU A 69 -24.03 -9.89 11.23
N SER A 70 -24.51 -10.79 10.37
CA SER A 70 -24.63 -12.20 10.72
C SER A 70 -23.25 -12.86 10.67
N GLU A 71 -23.05 -13.93 11.45
CA GLU A 71 -21.80 -14.71 11.45
C GLU A 71 -21.43 -15.21 10.04
N ILE A 72 -22.43 -15.54 9.23
CA ILE A 72 -22.26 -15.98 7.84
C ILE A 72 -21.67 -14.85 6.97
N ASP A 73 -22.16 -13.62 7.14
CA ASP A 73 -21.65 -12.46 6.40
C ASP A 73 -20.23 -12.11 6.84
N LEU A 74 -19.89 -12.34 8.12
CA LEU A 74 -18.55 -12.12 8.65
C LEU A 74 -17.52 -13.07 8.02
N PHE A 75 -17.83 -14.36 7.88
CA PHE A 75 -16.98 -15.31 7.16
C PHE A 75 -16.78 -14.93 5.69
N ARG A 76 -17.82 -14.40 5.03
CA ARG A 76 -17.72 -13.92 3.65
C ARG A 76 -16.78 -12.73 3.53
N ILE A 77 -16.87 -11.77 4.44
CA ILE A 77 -15.99 -10.59 4.47
C ILE A 77 -14.53 -10.99 4.71
N PHE A 78 -14.28 -12.01 5.54
CA PHE A 78 -12.93 -12.49 5.83
C PHE A 78 -12.29 -13.27 4.67
N SER A 79 -13.09 -13.80 3.76
CA SER A 79 -12.62 -14.61 2.62
C SER A 79 -12.37 -13.78 1.34
N LEU A 80 -12.71 -12.49 1.37
CA LEU A 80 -12.53 -11.52 0.27
C LEU A 80 -11.22 -10.74 0.43
#